data_AF-A0A3B6PPM4-F1
#
_entry.id   AF-A0A3B6PPM4-F1
#
_cell.length_a   1.000
_cell.length_b   1.000
_cell.length_c   1.000
_cell.angle_alpha   90.00
_cell.angle_beta   90.00
_cell.angle_gamma   90.00
#
_symmetry.space_group_name_H-M   'P 1'
#
loop_
_entity.id
_entity.type
_entity.pdbx_description
1 polymer ?
#
loop_
_entity_poly.entity_id
_entity_poly.type
_entity_poly.pdbx_seq_one_letter_code
_entity_poly.pdbx_strand_id
1 'polypeptide(L)'
;MQGMALAIQHCDLPVIVQSDFSIALSALSDESLSRSAYGHLVTEIRHLMIDREFIAFKISRLQNRVADRLALYSRTESITAVWLGRGPPCVEDLLPLDVTLHLWNKSLLLAQKKKNK
;
A
#
# COMPACT_ATOMS: atom_id res chain seq x y z
N MET A 1 -4.70 2.36 9.18
CA MET A 1 -5.96 2.10 8.45
C MET A 1 -6.38 3.18 7.46
N GLN A 2 -6.28 4.47 7.79
CA GLN A 2 -6.89 5.56 7.02
C GLN A 2 -6.66 5.47 5.50
N GLY A 3 -5.45 5.14 5.05
CA GLY A 3 -5.16 4.98 3.62
C GLY A 3 -5.97 3.88 2.93
N MET A 4 -6.24 2.75 3.60
CA MET A 4 -7.04 1.66 3.03
C MET A 4 -8.52 2.00 3.02
N ALA A 5 -9.03 2.58 4.11
CA ALA A 5 -10.41 3.04 4.18
C ALA A 5 -10.71 4.08 3.08
N LEU A 6 -9.77 5.01 2.85
CA LEU A 6 -9.88 5.99 1.79
C LEU A 6 -9.84 5.35 0.39
N ALA A 7 -9.00 4.33 0.19
CA ALA A 7 -8.97 3.58 -1.07
C ALA A 7 -10.32 2.90 -1.36
N ILE A 8 -10.98 2.33 -0.34
CA ILE A 8 -12.32 1.74 -0.47
C ILE A 8 -13.37 2.78 -0.86
N GLN A 9 -13.30 3.98 -0.28
CA GLN A 9 -14.24 5.07 -0.55
C GLN A 9 -14.11 5.66 -1.97
N HIS A 10 -12.92 5.60 -2.56
CA HIS A 10 -12.62 6.27 -3.83
C HIS A 10 -12.32 5.30 -4.99
N CYS A 11 -12.34 3.98 -4.77
CA CYS A 11 -12.04 2.98 -5.79
C CYS A 11 -12.98 1.77 -5.71
N ASP A 12 -13.64 1.46 -6.83
CA ASP A 12 -14.47 0.25 -6.97
C ASP A 12 -13.71 -0.98 -7.50
N LEU A 13 -12.45 -0.78 -7.89
CA LEU A 13 -11.58 -1.83 -8.40
C LEU A 13 -10.69 -2.41 -7.29
N PRO A 14 -10.16 -3.64 -7.47
CA PRO A 14 -9.16 -4.19 -6.57
C PRO A 14 -7.98 -3.23 -6.37
N VAL A 15 -7.52 -3.11 -5.13
CA VAL A 15 -6.46 -2.18 -4.72
C VAL A 15 -5.14 -2.94 -4.59
N ILE A 16 -4.10 -2.49 -5.27
CA ILE A 16 -2.75 -3.07 -5.12
C ILE A 16 -2.04 -2.38 -3.95
N VAL A 17 -1.66 -3.16 -2.93
CA VAL A 17 -0.88 -2.68 -1.78
C VAL A 17 0.58 -2.99 -2.04
N GLN A 18 1.38 -1.95 -2.28
CA GLN A 18 2.81 -2.10 -2.49
C GLN A 18 3.59 -1.81 -1.21
N SER A 19 4.55 -2.68 -0.88
CA SER A 19 5.45 -2.44 0.25
C SER A 19 6.79 -3.13 0.03
N ASP A 20 7.84 -2.56 0.62
CA ASP A 20 9.14 -3.20 0.72
C ASP A 20 9.30 -4.07 1.99
N PHE A 21 8.27 -4.16 2.83
CA PHE A 21 8.30 -4.96 4.05
C PHE A 21 7.54 -6.28 3.88
N SER A 22 8.28 -7.37 3.66
CA SER A 22 7.69 -8.69 3.37
C SER A 22 6.82 -9.22 4.51
N ILE A 23 7.23 -9.02 5.77
CA ILE A 23 6.48 -9.53 6.93
C ILE A 23 5.11 -8.87 7.02
N ALA A 24 5.00 -7.56 6.81
CA ALA A 24 3.70 -6.89 6.81
C ALA A 24 2.81 -7.33 5.64
N LEU A 25 3.38 -7.60 4.46
CA LEU A 25 2.61 -8.11 3.32
C LEU A 25 2.10 -9.54 3.59
N SER A 26 2.93 -10.41 4.17
CA SER A 26 2.52 -11.76 4.58
C SER A 26 1.37 -11.69 5.59
N ALA A 27 1.44 -10.77 6.56
CA ALA A 27 0.40 -10.58 7.57
C ALA A 27 -0.97 -10.19 7.02
N LEU A 28 -1.07 -9.79 5.75
CA LEU A 28 -2.35 -9.54 5.09
C LEU A 28 -3.10 -10.84 4.76
N SER A 29 -2.38 -11.95 4.59
CA SER A 29 -2.94 -13.22 4.10
C SER A 29 -2.76 -14.40 5.06
N ASP A 30 -1.79 -14.37 5.97
CA ASP A 30 -1.50 -15.45 6.92
C ASP A 30 -1.73 -15.01 8.37
N GLU A 31 -1.42 -15.87 9.36
CA GLU A 31 -1.52 -15.50 10.79
C GLU A 31 -0.27 -14.79 11.33
N SER A 32 0.68 -14.38 10.48
CA SER A 32 1.85 -13.65 10.94
C SER A 32 1.46 -12.34 11.61
N LEU A 33 2.25 -11.96 12.62
CA LEU A 33 2.03 -10.79 13.47
C LEU A 33 0.73 -10.80 14.31
N SER A 34 -0.16 -11.80 14.20
CA SER A 34 -1.39 -11.90 14.99
C SER A 34 -1.15 -11.88 16.51
N ARG A 35 -0.06 -12.51 16.96
CA ARG A 35 0.38 -12.53 18.38
C ARG A 35 1.40 -11.44 18.73
N SER A 36 1.71 -10.55 17.79
CA SER A 36 2.63 -9.43 18.06
C SER A 36 1.92 -8.31 18.83
N ALA A 37 2.70 -7.37 19.36
CA ALA A 37 2.14 -6.13 19.93
C ALA A 37 1.26 -5.35 18.93
N TYR A 38 1.45 -5.58 17.61
CA TYR A 38 0.72 -4.94 16.52
C TYR A 38 -0.42 -5.80 15.96
N GLY A 39 -0.73 -6.95 16.58
CA GLY A 39 -1.76 -7.86 16.07
C GLY A 39 -3.13 -7.22 15.88
N HIS A 40 -3.49 -6.27 16.74
CA HIS A 40 -4.72 -5.48 16.61
C HIS A 40 -4.78 -4.66 15.31
N LEU A 41 -3.65 -4.06 14.88
CA LEU A 41 -3.57 -3.33 13.62
C LEU A 41 -3.77 -4.26 12.42
N VAL A 42 -3.15 -5.45 12.47
CA VAL A 42 -3.26 -6.45 11.41
C VAL A 42 -4.71 -6.94 11.30
N THR A 43 -5.37 -7.20 12.43
CA THR A 43 -6.79 -7.55 12.47
C THR A 43 -7.65 -6.47 11.84
N GLU A 44 -7.45 -5.19 12.19
CA GLU A 44 -8.24 -4.09 11.63
C GLU A 44 -8.02 -3.92 10.12
N ILE A 45 -6.78 -4.07 9.65
CA ILE A 45 -6.46 -4.10 8.22
C ILE A 45 -7.21 -5.23 7.50
N ARG A 46 -7.24 -6.44 8.07
CA ARG A 46 -7.97 -7.57 7.47
C ARG A 46 -9.47 -7.36 7.42
N HIS A 47 -10.05 -6.68 8.42
CA HIS A 47 -11.48 -6.34 8.38
C HIS A 47 -11.79 -5.44 7.17
N LEU A 48 -10.93 -4.45 6.88
CA LEU A 48 -11.09 -3.59 5.69
C LEU A 48 -10.93 -4.38 4.37
N MET A 49 -10.16 -5.46 4.37
CA MET A 49 -9.99 -6.32 3.19
C MET A 49 -11.21 -7.19 2.87
N ILE A 50 -12.21 -7.24 3.75
CA ILE A 50 -13.50 -7.90 3.47
C ILE A 50 -14.31 -7.07 2.47
N ASP A 51 -14.26 -5.74 2.59
CA ASP A 51 -15.06 -4.81 1.78
C ASP A 51 -14.52 -4.65 0.34
N ARG A 52 -13.21 -4.87 0.14
CA ARG A 52 -12.55 -4.73 -1.17
C ARG A 52 -11.39 -5.71 -1.31
N GLU A 53 -11.20 -6.25 -2.51
CA GLU A 53 -10.00 -7.05 -2.80
C GLU A 53 -8.74 -6.19 -2.73
N PHE A 54 -7.83 -6.53 -1.81
CA PHE A 54 -6.48 -5.95 -1.74
C PHE A 54 -5.43 -6.98 -2.16
N ILE A 55 -4.59 -6.59 -3.12
CA ILE A 55 -3.53 -7.44 -3.69
C ILE A 55 -2.18 -6.98 -3.14
N ALA A 56 -1.60 -7.77 -2.25
CA ALA A 56 -0.26 -7.54 -1.70
C ALA A 56 0.81 -7.69 -2.79
N PHE A 57 1.67 -6.69 -2.97
CA PHE A 57 2.75 -6.70 -3.95
C PHE A 57 4.07 -6.21 -3.36
N LYS A 58 5.07 -7.11 -3.34
CA LYS A 58 6.41 -6.78 -2.83
C LYS A 58 7.16 -5.91 -3.84
N ILE A 59 7.68 -4.78 -3.37
CA ILE A 59 8.59 -3.91 -4.12
C ILE A 59 9.96 -3.84 -3.46
N SER A 60 10.96 -3.32 -4.19
CA SER A 60 12.27 -3.01 -3.63
C SER A 60 12.24 -1.71 -2.82
N ARG A 61 13.22 -1.52 -1.92
CA ARG A 61 13.37 -0.27 -1.16
C ARG A 61 13.53 0.95 -2.07
N LEU A 62 14.21 0.78 -3.21
CA LEU A 62 14.41 1.84 -4.20
C LEU A 62 13.09 2.33 -4.79
N GLN A 63 12.16 1.40 -5.04
CA GLN A 63 10.82 1.73 -5.53
C GLN A 63 9.94 2.32 -4.41
N ASN A 64 10.21 2.00 -3.15
CA ASN A 64 9.43 2.48 -2.00
C ASN A 64 9.91 3.84 -1.43
N ARG A 65 10.78 4.56 -2.15
CA ARG A 65 11.41 5.80 -1.64
C ARG A 65 10.42 6.92 -1.36
N VAL A 66 9.33 7.01 -2.13
CA VAL A 66 8.27 8.01 -1.88
C VAL A 66 7.62 7.74 -0.53
N ALA A 67 7.20 6.49 -0.27
CA ALA A 67 6.59 6.13 1.02
C ALA A 67 7.54 6.31 2.20
N ASP A 68 8.83 5.96 2.05
CA ASP A 68 9.86 6.21 3.06
C ASP A 68 9.99 7.71 3.38
N ARG A 69 10.03 8.56 2.35
CA ARG A 69 10.09 10.02 2.52
C ARG A 69 8.85 10.58 3.18
N LEU A 70 7.66 10.08 2.85
CA LEU A 70 6.40 10.46 3.51
C LEU A 70 6.38 10.03 4.98
N ALA A 71 6.88 8.84 5.29
CA ALA A 71 6.97 8.35 6.67
C ALA A 71 7.97 9.18 7.50
N LEU A 72 9.10 9.57 6.90
CA LEU A 72 10.06 10.48 7.52
C LEU A 72 9.44 11.86 7.77
N TYR A 73 8.77 12.45 6.77
CA TYR A 73 8.07 13.72 6.90
C TYR A 73 7.02 13.68 8.03
N SER A 74 6.18 12.63 8.03
CA SER A 74 5.15 12.40 9.03
C SER A 74 5.70 12.33 10.46
N ARG A 75 6.85 11.67 10.62
CA ARG A 75 7.56 11.58 11.91
C ARG A 75 8.14 12.91 12.35
N THR A 76 8.73 13.69 11.45
CA THR A 76 9.30 15.01 11.78
C THR A 76 8.21 16.00 12.16
N GLU A 77 7.11 16.03 11.41
CA GLU A 77 6.00 16.94 11.62
C GLU A 77 4.95 16.43 12.62
N SER A 78 5.16 15.23 13.18
CA SER A 78 4.21 14.55 14.08
C SER A 78 2.78 14.49 13.53
N ILE A 79 2.66 14.23 12.22
CA ILE A 79 1.39 14.20 11.49
C ILE A 79 1.12 12.82 10.91
N THR A 80 -0.14 12.40 10.90
CA THR A 80 -0.64 11.25 10.15
C THR A 80 -1.62 11.75 9.10
N ALA A 81 -1.14 11.92 7.86
CA ALA A 81 -1.96 12.39 6.75
C ALA A 81 -2.01 11.36 5.63
N VAL A 82 -3.10 11.39 4.87
CA VAL A 82 -3.26 10.65 3.61
C VAL A 82 -3.50 11.68 2.52
N TRP A 83 -2.79 11.53 1.40
CA TRP A 83 -2.85 12.49 0.30
C TRP A 83 -3.62 11.91 -0.88
N LEU A 84 -4.67 12.62 -1.31
CA LEU A 84 -5.37 12.40 -2.57
C LEU A 84 -5.00 13.53 -3.53
N GLY A 85 -4.46 13.18 -4.69
CA GLY A 85 -4.00 14.16 -5.68
C GLY A 85 -2.57 14.63 -5.41
N ARG A 86 -2.40 15.80 -4.77
CA ARG A 86 -1.08 16.41 -4.56
C ARG A 86 -0.51 16.07 -3.18
N GLY A 87 0.67 15.45 -3.16
CA GLY A 87 1.44 15.19 -1.94
C GLY A 87 2.20 16.41 -1.41
N PRO A 88 2.94 16.28 -0.29
CA PRO A 88 3.79 17.34 0.22
C PRO A 88 4.97 17.60 -0.75
N PRO A 89 5.51 18.84 -0.82
CA PRO A 89 6.60 19.16 -1.74
C PRO A 89 7.84 18.26 -1.59
N CYS A 90 8.05 17.68 -0.42
CA CYS A 90 9.22 16.85 -0.10
C CYS A 90 9.31 15.53 -0.87
N VAL A 91 8.29 15.16 -1.65
CA VAL A 91 8.28 13.96 -2.51
C VAL A 91 8.22 14.24 -3.99
N GLU A 92 8.04 15.50 -4.43
CA GLU A 92 7.86 15.84 -5.85
C GLU A 92 9.04 15.36 -6.72
N ASP A 93 10.27 15.51 -6.22
CA ASP A 93 11.49 15.05 -6.90
C ASP A 93 11.63 13.52 -6.94
N LEU A 94 10.89 12.81 -6.10
CA LEU A 94 10.92 11.35 -6.01
C LEU A 94 9.83 10.69 -6.86
N LEU A 95 8.76 11.41 -7.20
CA LEU A 95 7.66 10.87 -8.01
C LEU A 95 8.11 10.29 -9.37
N PRO A 96 9.04 10.91 -10.12
CA PRO A 96 9.52 10.32 -11.38
C PRO A 96 10.29 9.01 -11.20
N LEU A 97 10.83 8.78 -10.00
CA LEU A 97 11.57 7.57 -9.64
C LEU A 97 10.66 6.48 -9.06
N ASP A 98 9.41 6.82 -8.74
CA ASP A 98 8.41 5.88 -8.28
C ASP A 98 7.92 5.05 -9.48
N VAL A 99 8.40 3.82 -9.56
CA VAL A 99 8.25 2.95 -10.75
C VAL A 99 6.84 2.33 -10.83
N THR A 100 5.84 2.91 -10.17
CA THR A 100 4.44 2.44 -10.15
C THR A 100 3.85 2.35 -11.56
N LEU A 101 4.21 3.28 -12.46
CA LEU A 101 3.72 3.35 -13.84
C LEU A 101 4.15 2.18 -14.73
N HIS A 102 5.37 1.65 -14.54
CA HIS A 102 5.86 0.54 -15.38
C HIS A 102 5.28 -0.81 -14.93
N LEU A 103 4.90 -0.91 -13.64
CA LEU A 103 4.27 -2.09 -13.07
C LEU A 103 2.77 -2.14 -13.35
N TRP A 104 2.08 -1.01 -13.47
CA TRP A 104 0.65 -0.97 -13.78
C TRP A 104 0.33 -1.77 -15.05
N ASN A 105 1.10 -1.57 -16.12
CA ASN A 105 0.92 -2.32 -17.38
C ASN A 105 1.15 -3.84 -17.21
N LYS A 106 2.14 -4.27 -16.43
CA LYS A 106 2.40 -5.71 -16.20
C LYS A 106 1.38 -6.35 -15.24
N SER A 107 1.00 -5.65 -14.18
CA SER A 107 0.05 -6.12 -13.18
C SER A 107 -1.37 -6.19 -13.71
N LEU A 108 -1.80 -5.23 -14.56
CA LEU A 108 -3.08 -5.28 -15.25
C LEU A 108 -3.16 -6.52 -16.16
N LEU A 109 -2.09 -6.83 -16.89
CA LEU A 109 -2.00 -8.02 -17.75
C LEU A 109 -2.06 -9.33 -16.94
N LEU A 110 -1.46 -9.37 -15.75
CA LEU A 110 -1.52 -10.54 -14.86
C LEU A 110 -2.90 -10.71 -14.22
N ALA A 111 -3.55 -9.62 -13.81
CA ALA A 111 -4.91 -9.63 -13.27
C ALA A 111 -5.96 -10.04 -14.32
N GLN A 112 -5.81 -9.58 -15.56
CA GLN A 112 -6.67 -9.99 -16.68
C GLN A 112 -6.51 -11.47 -17.05
N LYS A 113 -5.28 -12.03 -16.98
CA LYS A 113 -5.05 -13.47 -17.21
C LYS A 113 -5.69 -14.37 -16.16
N LYS A 114 -5.88 -13.89 -14.94
CA LYS A 114 -6.49 -14.67 -13.85
C LYS A 114 -8.02 -14.72 -13.92
N LYS A 115 -8.66 -13.76 -14.59
CA LYS A 115 -10.11 -13.74 -14.83
C LYS A 115 -10.57 -14.59 -16.02
N ASN A 116 -9.66 -14.97 -16.92
CA ASN A 116 -9.96 -15.74 -18.14
C ASN A 116 -9.64 -17.24 -18.02
N LYS A 117 -9.61 -17.78 -16.79
CA LYS A 117 -9.35 -19.19 -16.51
C LYS A 117 -10.33 -19.68 -15.46
#